data_AF-A0A950FG39-F1
#
_entry.id   AF-A0A950FG39-F1
#
_cell.length_a   1.000
_cell.length_b   1.000
_cell.length_c   1.000
_cell.angle_alpha   90.00
_cell.angle_beta   90.00
_cell.angle_gamma   90.00
#
_symmetry.space_group_name_H-M   'P 1'
#
loop_
_entity.id
_entity.type
_entity.pdbx_description
1 polymer ?
#
loop_
_entity_poly.entity_id
_entity_poly.type
_entity_poly.pdbx_seq_one_letter_code
_entity_poly.pdbx_strand_id
1 'polypeptide(L)' 'MRASSKRDELPPRQHSTLLAAIHEFIATAQPVGSHQLAVRRSLGIRAAMVRNLMAELDESGYLL' A
#
# COMPACT_ATOMS: atom_id res chain seq x y z
N MET A 1 -23.99 11.99 -13.45
CA MET A 1 -22.54 12.26 -13.59
C MET A 1 -21.98 12.43 -12.18
N ARG A 2 -21.54 11.34 -11.54
CA ARG A 2 -20.95 11.45 -10.19
C ARG A 2 -19.61 12.15 -10.37
N ALA A 3 -19.43 13.27 -9.66
CA ALA A 3 -18.15 13.94 -9.57
C ALA A 3 -17.10 12.90 -9.16
N SER A 4 -16.13 12.59 -10.02
CA SER A 4 -14.87 11.98 -9.58
C SER A 4 -14.24 13.03 -8.68
N SER A 5 -14.54 12.89 -7.39
CA SER A 5 -14.05 13.75 -6.35
C SER A 5 -12.55 13.48 -6.24
N LYS A 6 -11.76 14.48 -5.84
CA LYS A 6 -10.30 14.43 -5.60
C LYS A 6 -9.78 13.27 -4.72
N ARG A 7 -10.63 12.33 -4.29
CA ARG A 7 -10.33 11.11 -3.52
C ARG A 7 -9.86 9.92 -4.37
N ASP A 8 -9.95 10.00 -5.70
CA ASP A 8 -9.78 8.82 -6.56
C ASP A 8 -8.34 8.61 -7.11
N GLU A 9 -7.42 9.57 -6.94
CA GLU A 9 -6.04 9.43 -7.43
C GLU A 9 -5.04 9.31 -6.27
N LEU A 10 -4.77 8.07 -5.86
CA LEU A 10 -3.61 7.76 -5.04
C LEU A 10 -2.34 8.06 -5.85
N PRO A 11 -1.34 8.75 -5.26
CA PRO A 11 0.00 8.82 -5.80
C PRO A 11 0.49 7.44 -6.29
N PRO A 12 1.15 7.35 -7.45
CA PRO A 12 1.49 6.05 -8.06
C PRO A 12 2.23 5.08 -7.12
N ARG A 13 3.05 5.61 -6.22
CA ARG A 13 3.78 4.82 -5.21
C ARG A 13 2.87 4.29 -4.10
N GLN A 14 1.94 5.11 -3.60
CA GLN A 14 0.96 4.67 -2.61
C GLN A 14 0.02 3.62 -3.22
N HIS A 15 -0.45 3.85 -4.46
CA HIS A 15 -1.26 2.88 -5.20
C HIS A 15 -0.55 1.53 -5.38
N SER A 16 0.72 1.55 -5.81
CA SER A 16 1.53 0.33 -5.98
C SER A 16 1.77 -0.39 -4.64
N THR A 17 1.98 0.37 -3.56
CA THR A 17 2.18 -0.19 -2.21
C THR A 17 0.90 -0.84 -1.70
N LEU A 18 -0.25 -0.19 -1.90
CA LEU A 18 -1.56 -0.70 -1.52
C LEU A 18 -1.88 -2.01 -2.27
N LEU A 19 -1.70 -2.03 -3.59
CA LEU A 19 -1.90 -3.25 -4.38
C LEU A 19 -0.99 -4.39 -3.92
N ALA A 20 0.28 -4.11 -3.65
CA ALA A 20 1.20 -5.12 -3.17
C ALA A 20 0.79 -5.66 -1.79
N ALA A 21 0.30 -4.80 -0.90
CA ALA A 21 -0.20 -5.20 0.42
C ALA A 21 -1.44 -6.10 0.30
N ILE A 22 -2.40 -5.71 -0.53
CA ILE A 22 -3.62 -6.50 -0.81
C ILE A 22 -3.25 -7.87 -1.39
N HIS A 23 -2.38 -7.92 -2.39
CA HIS A 23 -1.95 -9.18 -2.99
C HIS A 23 -1.24 -10.10 -1.98
N GLU A 24 -0.40 -9.54 -1.10
CA GLU A 24 0.28 -10.32 -0.07
C GLU A 24 -0.71 -10.85 0.99
N PHE A 25 -1.67 -10.03 1.40
CA PHE A 25 -2.69 -10.43 2.35
C PHE A 25 -3.57 -11.54 1.77
N ILE A 26 -4.04 -11.41 0.53
CA ILE A 26 -4.83 -12.44 -0.16
C ILE A 26 -4.04 -13.75 -0.30
N ALA A 27 -2.75 -13.66 -0.64
CA ALA A 27 -1.92 -14.84 -0.85
C ALA A 27 -1.58 -15.60 0.44
N THR A 28 -1.51 -14.90 1.58
CA THR A 28 -0.99 -15.49 2.83
C THR A 28 -2.05 -15.59 3.93
N ALA A 29 -3.15 -14.84 3.84
CA ALA A 29 -4.10 -14.61 4.92
C ALA A 29 -3.42 -14.18 6.25
N GLN A 30 -2.27 -13.50 6.15
CA GLN A 30 -1.50 -13.01 7.29
C GLN A 30 -1.35 -11.49 7.23
N PRO A 31 -1.21 -10.81 8.38
CA PRO A 31 -0.86 -9.39 8.43
C PRO A 31 0.42 -9.12 7.63
N VAL A 32 0.41 -8.02 6.88
CA VAL A 32 1.49 -7.72 5.94
C VAL A 32 2.42 -6.66 6.51
N GLY A 33 3.70 -6.99 6.66
CA GLY A 33 4.72 -6.05 7.13
C GLY A 33 5.48 -5.33 6.01
N SER A 34 5.99 -4.13 6.31
CA SER A 34 6.79 -3.33 5.37
C SER A 34 8.06 -4.04 4.86
N HIS A 35 8.72 -4.84 5.70
CA HIS A 35 9.89 -5.63 5.30
C HIS A 35 9.51 -6.74 4.32
N GLN A 36 8.42 -7.46 4.60
CA GLN A 36 7.87 -8.50 3.74
C GLN A 36 7.51 -7.94 2.37
N LEU A 37 6.84 -6.79 2.32
CA LEU A 37 6.51 -6.07 1.09
C LEU A 37 7.74 -5.64 0.30
N ALA A 38 8.73 -5.05 0.97
CA ALA A 38 9.95 -4.59 0.31
C ALA A 38 10.74 -5.73 -0.33
N VAL A 39 10.80 -6.90 0.32
CA VAL A 39 11.58 -8.06 -0.15
C VAL A 39 10.80 -8.91 -1.16
N ARG A 40 9.55 -9.29 -0.85
CA ARG A 40 8.78 -10.25 -1.65
C ARG A 40 8.13 -9.66 -2.90
N ARG A 41 7.81 -8.37 -2.90
CA ARG A 41 7.10 -7.70 -4.00
C ARG A 41 7.98 -6.76 -4.81
N SER A 42 9.29 -6.74 -4.56
CA SER A 42 10.31 -6.01 -5.32
C SER A 42 9.90 -4.58 -5.69
N LEU A 43 9.32 -3.85 -4.74
CA LEU A 43 8.77 -2.50 -4.94
C LEU A 43 9.83 -1.44 -5.32
N GLY A 44 11.12 -1.82 -5.40
CA GLY A 44 12.21 -0.90 -5.72
C GLY A 44 12.49 0.15 -4.64
N ILE A 45 11.91 -0.02 -3.46
CA ILE A 45 12.02 0.91 -2.33
C ILE A 45 12.37 0.18 -1.04
N ARG A 46 13.12 0.86 -0.17
CA ARG A 46 13.51 0.35 1.15
C ARG A 46 12.29 0.14 2.06
N ALA A 47 12.37 -0.84 2.97
CA ALA A 47 11.31 -1.13 3.94
C ALA A 47 10.86 0.10 4.74
N ALA A 48 11.78 1.00 5.11
CA ALA A 48 11.43 2.23 5.81
C ALA A 48 10.58 3.20 4.95
N MET A 49 10.71 3.18 3.62
CA MET A 49 9.84 3.96 2.72
C MET A 49 8.46 3.30 2.61
N VAL A 50 8.42 1.96 2.49
CA VAL A 50 7.16 1.19 2.49
C VAL A 50 6.37 1.46 3.77
N ARG A 51 7.03 1.47 4.94
CA ARG A 51 6.38 1.78 6.22
C ARG A 51 5.75 3.18 6.22
N ASN A 52 6.45 4.18 5.68
CA ASN A 52 5.90 5.54 5.61
C ASN A 52 4.66 5.59 4.70
N LEU A 53 4.72 4.96 3.52
CA LEU A 53 3.59 4.89 2.61
C LEU A 53 2.41 4.12 3.21
N MET A 54 2.68 3.04 3.96
CA MET A 54 1.63 2.29 4.68
C MET A 54 1.01 3.14 5.80
N ALA A 55 1.78 3.95 6.51
CA ALA A 55 1.24 4.87 7.51
C ALA A 55 0.35 5.95 6.88
N GLU A 56 0.78 6.52 5.74
CA GLU A 56 -0.04 7.48 4.97
C GLU A 56 -1.34 6.83 4.45
N LEU A 57 -1.27 5.55 4.04
CA LEU A 57 -2.43 4.76 3.60
C LEU A 57 -3.39 4.42 4.77
N ASP A 58 -2.86 4.20 5.97
CA ASP A 58 -3.63 3.98 7.20
C ASP A 58 -4.34 5.28 7.63
N GLU A 59 -3.61 6.40 7.69
CA GLU A 59 -4.18 7.73 7.99
C GLU A 59 -5.29 8.15 7.02
N SER A 60 -5.21 7.70 5.77
CA SER A 60 -6.24 7.95 4.74
C SER A 60 -7.36 6.91 4.70
N GLY A 61 -7.31 5.88 5.56
CA GLY A 61 -8.37 4.89 5.75
C GLY A 61 -8.38 3.74 4.74
N TYR A 62 -7.27 3.50 4.03
CA TYR A 62 -7.12 2.32 3.14
C TYR A 62 -6.58 1.09 3.87
N LEU A 63 -5.84 1.28 4.96
CA LEU A 63 -5.30 0.22 5.83
C LEU A 63 -5.87 0.38 7.26
N LEU A 64 -5.65 -0.64 8.09
CA LEU A 64 -6.08 -0.74 9.49
C LEU A 64 -4.97 -1.31 10.36
#